data_AF-A0A2V8IAB8-F1
#
_entry.id   AF-A0A2V8IAB8-F1
#
_cell.length_a   1.000
_cell.length_b   1.000
_cell.length_c   1.000
_cell.angle_alpha   90.00
_cell.angle_beta   90.00
_cell.angle_gamma   90.00
#
_symmetry.space_group_name_H-M   'P 1'
#
loop_
_entity.id
_entity.type
_entity.pdbx_description
1 polymer ?
#
loop_
_entity_poly.entity_id
_entity_poly.type
_entity_poly.pdbx_seq_one_letter_code
_entity_poly.pdbx_strand_id
1 'polypeptide(L)'
;MFIVLPSIQVIGPTEVGLVMKRFGKKLPGDNPIAFHGEAGYQAGLLMPGVRFKLWLRYRIRKFPWVQVPANEIGVVIAQIGKTLPPGAKSARYHDVFGNLTDLDAFVNNNGEKGVQRPVLAPGTLLPIHPVAFLVITKNQVFGLPISPELRKQAEGAKLTPASFNLKPDQLNVVRIEPRQQEDGEEKMDVVSVVTTLEGKPLTSGHIASRLRGFADIEQLERQGADNATLIESLLGDKNELHNNYQNFQAFLDAGGEMGLQHDVLRYGAYNLNPFLVRVEIVPMLAVRQGETATIKAYVGLSTQDTSGAEFKFGSLVRPGHRGLWEEPLRTGKYAINPRLYQAEIVPTAIIKLDWAAEVTGAHGLDAKLQPIVAKSKEGFVFKIDLQVLIHVPDTKAPKVISMMGTMQNLVNEVLQAAVGNLFRDKLGSMQAINFIETRQTVQEEAFKHIKAQLEQYEVETRGVYIQDVILPPDLVQVLTEREIANQEVKTFEMQKIAQDKRIDMEKSKGTAEIQAELARSEVGITIKSNNATARKAEADGEAEFISKTGAAKAAEVRAVGLANAEAYQKQVDALGQGPTTLVNAISSLSNSSVPFMPNILVTGGSGQGG
;
A
#
# COMPACT_ATOMS: atom_id res chain seq x y z
N MET A 1 -28.08 -89.13 8.49
CA MET A 1 -28.29 -87.76 9.03
C MET A 1 -26.99 -87.05 9.43
N PHE A 2 -26.04 -87.72 10.09
CA PHE A 2 -24.76 -87.15 10.59
C PHE A 2 -23.85 -86.48 9.54
N ILE A 3 -23.94 -86.83 8.25
CA ILE A 3 -23.08 -86.27 7.19
C ILE A 3 -23.70 -85.02 6.54
N VAL A 4 -25.04 -84.89 6.58
CA VAL A 4 -25.78 -83.88 5.82
C VAL A 4 -25.76 -82.53 6.54
N LEU A 5 -25.95 -82.52 7.87
CA LEU A 5 -25.99 -81.30 8.68
C LEU A 5 -24.71 -80.44 8.56
N PRO A 6 -23.48 -80.97 8.72
CA PRO A 6 -22.25 -80.17 8.55
C PRO A 6 -21.95 -79.81 7.10
N SER A 7 -22.63 -80.44 6.13
CA SER A 7 -22.47 -80.16 4.70
C SER A 7 -23.34 -79.01 4.20
N ILE A 8 -24.30 -78.56 5.01
CA ILE A 8 -25.09 -77.34 4.77
C ILE A 8 -24.37 -76.18 5.42
N GLN A 9 -23.99 -75.18 4.62
CA GLN A 9 -23.29 -73.99 5.08
C GLN A 9 -24.13 -72.75 4.78
N VAL A 10 -24.41 -71.98 5.83
CA VAL A 10 -25.08 -70.69 5.73
C VAL A 10 -24.02 -69.61 5.68
N ILE A 11 -23.94 -68.89 4.57
CA ILE A 11 -23.01 -67.78 4.37
C ILE A 11 -23.77 -66.49 4.63
N GLY A 12 -23.24 -65.66 5.52
CA GLY A 12 -23.86 -64.39 5.89
C GLY A 12 -24.02 -63.45 4.69
N PRO A 13 -24.91 -62.45 4.79
CA PRO A 13 -25.22 -61.52 3.70
C PRO A 13 -24.01 -60.69 3.25
N THR A 14 -23.02 -60.48 4.13
CA THR A 14 -21.78 -59.72 3.87
C THR A 14 -20.54 -60.60 4.00
N GLU A 15 -20.68 -61.90 3.72
CA GLU A 15 -19.59 -62.87 3.79
C GLU A 15 -19.40 -63.62 2.46
N VAL A 16 -18.16 -64.02 2.19
CA VAL A 16 -17.84 -65.00 1.14
C VAL A 16 -17.36 -66.29 1.78
N GLY A 17 -17.83 -67.42 1.25
CA GLY A 17 -17.33 -68.74 1.62
C GLY A 17 -16.15 -69.14 0.74
N LEU A 18 -14.94 -69.10 1.30
CA LEU A 18 -13.75 -69.66 0.66
C LEU A 18 -13.78 -71.18 0.75
N VAL A 19 -13.78 -71.85 -0.40
CA VAL A 19 -13.82 -73.32 -0.48
C VAL A 19 -12.40 -73.86 -0.57
N MET A 20 -12.05 -74.78 0.31
CA MET A 20 -10.81 -75.56 0.24
C MET A 20 -11.16 -77.03 0.01
N LYS A 21 -10.63 -77.64 -1.05
CA LYS A 21 -10.80 -79.06 -1.35
C LYS A 21 -9.70 -79.88 -0.69
N ARG A 22 -10.07 -80.86 0.14
CA ARG A 22 -9.12 -81.68 0.93
C ARG A 22 -8.40 -82.74 0.11
N PHE A 23 -9.06 -83.25 -0.94
CA PHE A 23 -8.58 -84.39 -1.72
C PHE A 23 -8.70 -84.12 -3.22
N GLY A 24 -7.64 -84.34 -4.00
CA GLY A 24 -7.58 -84.07 -5.43
C GLY A 24 -6.17 -84.20 -5.99
N LYS A 25 -6.02 -83.92 -7.29
CA LYS A 25 -4.69 -83.81 -7.93
C LYS A 25 -3.92 -82.64 -7.31
N LYS A 26 -2.58 -82.74 -7.25
CA LYS A 26 -1.71 -81.64 -6.78
C LYS A 26 -1.86 -80.43 -7.72
N LEU A 27 -1.78 -79.24 -7.14
CA LEU A 27 -1.77 -77.97 -7.88
C LEU A 27 -0.57 -77.92 -8.84
N PRO A 28 -0.75 -77.49 -10.11
CA PRO A 28 0.33 -77.24 -11.03
C PRO A 28 1.01 -75.91 -10.68
N GLY A 29 2.31 -75.96 -10.41
CA GLY A 29 3.15 -74.78 -10.16
C GLY A 29 3.06 -74.19 -8.75
N ASP A 30 3.53 -72.96 -8.61
CA ASP A 30 3.62 -72.20 -7.33
C ASP A 30 2.33 -71.40 -7.01
N ASN A 31 1.23 -71.70 -7.71
CA ASN A 31 -0.04 -71.01 -7.51
C ASN A 31 -0.80 -71.62 -6.31
N PRO A 32 -1.21 -70.80 -5.32
CA PRO A 32 -1.92 -71.28 -4.14
C PRO A 32 -3.41 -71.58 -4.38
N ILE A 33 -3.93 -71.33 -5.60
CA ILE A 33 -5.35 -71.43 -5.95
C ILE A 33 -5.56 -72.42 -7.09
N ALA A 34 -6.57 -73.28 -6.93
CA ALA A 34 -7.02 -74.30 -7.85
C ALA A 34 -8.13 -73.78 -8.76
N PHE A 35 -7.88 -73.80 -10.07
CA PHE A 35 -8.83 -73.38 -11.12
C PHE A 35 -9.63 -74.55 -11.71
N HIS A 36 -9.00 -75.73 -11.84
CA HIS A 36 -9.61 -76.91 -12.48
C HIS A 36 -10.03 -78.01 -11.48
N GLY A 37 -10.41 -77.61 -10.26
CA GLY A 37 -10.90 -78.57 -9.25
C GLY A 37 -9.81 -79.40 -8.58
N GLU A 38 -8.57 -78.92 -8.53
CA GLU A 38 -7.43 -79.55 -7.83
C GLU A 38 -7.59 -79.49 -6.30
N ALA A 39 -6.72 -80.16 -5.56
CA ALA A 39 -6.67 -80.04 -4.10
C ALA A 39 -6.12 -78.66 -3.70
N GLY A 40 -6.76 -77.99 -2.72
CA GLY A 40 -6.38 -76.64 -2.27
C GLY A 40 -7.53 -75.63 -2.29
N TYR A 41 -7.19 -74.35 -2.15
CA TYR A 41 -8.16 -73.24 -2.23
C TYR A 41 -8.74 -73.15 -3.64
N GLN A 42 -10.05 -73.17 -3.80
CA GLN A 42 -10.71 -73.11 -5.10
C GLN A 42 -10.89 -71.65 -5.54
N ALA A 43 -10.80 -71.38 -6.84
CA ALA A 43 -11.06 -70.05 -7.42
C ALA A 43 -12.51 -69.57 -7.19
N GLY A 44 -13.48 -70.49 -7.28
CA GLY A 44 -14.89 -70.18 -7.07
C GLY A 44 -15.23 -69.92 -5.60
N LEU A 45 -15.72 -68.71 -5.31
CA LEU A 45 -16.27 -68.35 -4.00
C LEU A 45 -17.73 -68.79 -3.89
N LEU A 46 -18.15 -69.15 -2.67
CA LEU A 46 -19.55 -69.32 -2.37
C LEU A 46 -20.15 -67.96 -1.99
N MET A 47 -21.09 -67.49 -2.80
CA MET A 47 -21.87 -66.29 -2.55
C MET A 47 -22.88 -66.51 -1.39
N PRO A 48 -23.32 -65.43 -0.71
CA PRO A 48 -24.28 -65.48 0.39
C PRO A 48 -25.49 -66.39 0.15
N GLY A 49 -26.02 -66.95 1.24
CA GLY A 49 -27.15 -67.86 1.26
C GLY A 49 -26.80 -69.28 1.69
N VAL A 50 -27.78 -70.18 1.55
CA VAL A 50 -27.65 -71.59 1.92
C VAL A 50 -26.97 -72.35 0.79
N ARG A 51 -25.78 -72.91 1.06
CA ARG A 51 -25.00 -73.67 0.08
C ARG A 51 -24.71 -75.07 0.60
N PHE A 52 -24.70 -76.05 -0.30
CA PHE A 52 -24.35 -77.42 0.03
C PHE A 52 -22.97 -77.80 -0.52
N LYS A 53 -22.08 -78.24 0.37
CA LYS A 53 -20.78 -78.86 0.01
C LYS A 53 -20.45 -79.95 1.03
N LEU A 54 -20.11 -81.12 0.54
CA LEU A 54 -19.79 -82.28 1.38
C LEU A 54 -18.57 -81.99 2.28
N TRP A 55 -18.78 -81.88 3.59
CA TRP A 55 -17.74 -81.46 4.55
C TRP A 55 -16.53 -82.41 4.64
N LEU A 56 -16.72 -83.71 4.33
CA LEU A 56 -15.62 -84.67 4.24
C LEU A 56 -14.63 -84.30 3.13
N ARG A 57 -15.11 -83.71 2.03
CA ARG A 57 -14.30 -83.39 0.85
C ARG A 57 -13.91 -81.91 0.79
N TYR A 58 -14.72 -81.03 1.35
CA TYR A 58 -14.53 -79.59 1.30
C TYR A 58 -14.54 -78.97 2.69
N ARG A 59 -13.58 -78.08 2.96
CA ARG A 59 -13.57 -77.20 4.13
C ARG A 59 -13.94 -75.80 3.69
N ILE A 60 -14.93 -75.20 4.34
CA ILE A 60 -15.36 -73.84 4.02
C ILE A 60 -14.93 -72.91 5.16
N ARG A 61 -14.30 -71.79 4.80
CA ARG A 61 -13.99 -70.71 5.72
C ARG A 61 -14.72 -69.46 5.27
N LYS A 62 -15.36 -68.77 6.20
CA LYS A 62 -16.09 -67.53 5.92
C LYS A 62 -15.13 -66.36 6.08
N PHE A 63 -15.21 -65.40 5.17
CA PHE A 63 -14.50 -64.14 5.22
C PHE A 63 -15.50 -63.01 5.01
N PRO A 64 -15.34 -61.86 5.69
CA PRO A 64 -16.17 -60.71 5.40
C PRO A 64 -15.89 -60.21 3.98
N TRP A 65 -16.91 -59.62 3.35
CA TRP A 65 -16.73 -58.85 2.13
C TRP A 65 -15.77 -57.69 2.40
N VAL A 66 -15.01 -57.32 1.38
CA VAL A 66 -14.13 -56.16 1.48
C VAL A 66 -15.01 -54.93 1.52
N GLN A 67 -14.98 -54.24 2.66
CA GLN A 67 -15.69 -53.00 2.87
C GLN A 67 -14.66 -51.88 3.04
N VAL A 68 -14.72 -50.90 2.14
CA VAL A 68 -13.94 -49.66 2.23
C VAL A 68 -14.85 -48.59 2.84
N PRO A 69 -14.56 -48.09 4.05
CA PRO A 69 -15.35 -47.03 4.66
C PRO A 69 -15.45 -45.77 3.81
N ALA A 70 -16.43 -44.92 4.11
CA ALA A 70 -16.49 -43.59 3.52
C ALA A 70 -15.24 -42.79 3.95
N ASN A 71 -14.62 -42.07 3.01
CA ASN A 71 -13.36 -41.31 3.17
C ASN A 71 -12.06 -42.11 3.24
N GLU A 72 -12.11 -43.42 3.06
CA GLU A 72 -10.92 -44.28 2.96
C GLU A 72 -10.79 -44.86 1.55
N ILE A 73 -9.57 -45.21 1.17
CA ILE A 73 -9.29 -45.98 -0.04
C ILE A 73 -8.83 -47.39 0.33
N GLY A 74 -9.14 -48.36 -0.53
CA GLY A 74 -8.66 -49.73 -0.38
C GLY A 74 -7.50 -50.02 -1.34
N VAL A 75 -6.30 -50.26 -0.81
CA VAL A 75 -5.15 -50.65 -1.64
C VAL A 75 -5.15 -52.16 -1.82
N VAL A 76 -5.04 -52.62 -3.07
CA VAL A 76 -5.08 -54.05 -3.40
C VAL A 76 -3.68 -54.57 -3.72
N ILE A 77 -3.30 -55.69 -3.11
CA ILE A 77 -2.07 -56.44 -3.40
C ILE A 77 -2.47 -57.83 -3.90
N ALA A 78 -2.14 -58.14 -5.16
CA ALA A 78 -2.31 -59.48 -5.71
C ALA A 78 -1.21 -60.41 -5.18
N GLN A 79 -1.61 -61.55 -4.65
CA GLN A 79 -0.72 -62.60 -4.17
C GLN A 79 -0.46 -63.66 -5.25
N ILE A 80 -1.29 -63.68 -6.29
CA ILE A 80 -1.24 -64.60 -7.43
C ILE A 80 -1.00 -63.85 -8.75
N GLY A 81 -0.74 -64.60 -9.82
CA GLY A 81 -0.48 -64.04 -11.15
C GLY A 81 0.98 -64.20 -11.56
N LYS A 82 1.35 -63.58 -12.68
CA LYS A 82 2.73 -63.57 -13.17
C LYS A 82 3.63 -62.75 -12.23
N THR A 83 4.89 -63.13 -12.14
CA THR A 83 5.89 -62.33 -11.41
C THR A 83 6.05 -60.97 -12.08
N LEU A 84 6.22 -59.91 -11.28
CA LEU A 84 6.45 -58.57 -11.82
C LEU A 84 7.70 -58.57 -12.72
N PRO A 85 7.70 -57.79 -13.80
CA PRO A 85 8.91 -57.60 -14.59
C PRO A 85 10.01 -56.95 -13.73
N PRO A 86 11.30 -57.25 -13.98
CA PRO A 86 12.41 -56.66 -13.24
C PRO A 86 12.35 -55.12 -13.26
N GLY A 87 12.42 -54.50 -12.07
CA GLY A 87 12.40 -53.05 -11.91
C GLY A 87 11.01 -52.42 -11.75
N ALA A 88 9.90 -53.14 -11.98
CA ALA A 88 8.56 -52.65 -11.70
C ALA A 88 8.23 -52.77 -10.20
N LYS A 89 7.49 -51.78 -9.68
CA LYS A 89 7.04 -51.74 -8.27
C LYS A 89 5.55 -52.07 -8.13
N SER A 90 4.78 -51.87 -9.20
CA SER A 90 3.37 -52.27 -9.28
C SER A 90 3.07 -53.14 -10.48
N ALA A 91 2.01 -53.91 -10.33
CA ALA A 91 1.42 -54.73 -11.38
C ALA A 91 0.78 -53.86 -12.47
N ARG A 92 0.96 -54.27 -13.72
CA ARG A 92 0.23 -53.69 -14.86
C ARG A 92 -1.26 -53.92 -14.71
N TYR A 93 -2.04 -52.90 -15.02
CA TYR A 93 -3.49 -52.94 -14.94
C TYR A 93 -4.11 -52.97 -16.34
N HIS A 94 -5.15 -53.78 -16.48
CA HIS A 94 -6.01 -53.84 -17.67
C HIS A 94 -7.45 -53.57 -17.26
N ASP A 95 -8.18 -52.79 -18.06
CA ASP A 95 -9.57 -52.40 -17.73
C ASP A 95 -10.52 -53.59 -17.57
N VAL A 96 -10.21 -54.72 -18.21
CA VAL A 96 -10.95 -55.99 -18.10
C VAL A 96 -10.98 -56.52 -16.66
N PHE A 97 -10.01 -56.16 -15.82
CA PHE A 97 -9.96 -56.57 -14.42
C PHE A 97 -11.02 -55.88 -13.55
N GLY A 98 -11.49 -54.69 -13.94
CA GLY A 98 -12.44 -53.89 -13.17
C GLY A 98 -12.04 -53.77 -11.70
N ASN A 99 -12.92 -54.19 -10.79
CA ASN A 99 -12.68 -54.16 -9.34
C ASN A 99 -12.12 -55.48 -8.77
N LEU A 100 -11.48 -56.32 -9.61
CA LEU A 100 -10.79 -57.55 -9.19
C LEU A 100 -11.71 -58.59 -8.51
N THR A 101 -13.00 -58.60 -8.87
CA THR A 101 -13.99 -59.57 -8.38
C THR A 101 -13.95 -60.89 -9.14
N ASP A 102 -13.61 -60.86 -10.42
CA ASP A 102 -13.48 -62.05 -11.27
C ASP A 102 -12.02 -62.52 -11.31
N LEU A 103 -11.76 -63.62 -10.59
CA LEU A 103 -10.44 -64.21 -10.50
C LEU A 103 -10.00 -64.90 -11.80
N ASP A 104 -10.95 -65.51 -12.51
CA ASP A 104 -10.66 -66.22 -13.75
C ASP A 104 -10.28 -65.22 -14.83
N ALA A 105 -11.00 -64.09 -14.91
CA ALA A 105 -10.63 -62.98 -15.78
C ALA A 105 -9.25 -62.40 -15.45
N PHE A 106 -8.90 -62.26 -14.17
CA PHE A 106 -7.58 -61.75 -13.75
C PHE A 106 -6.43 -62.66 -14.23
N VAL A 107 -6.54 -63.97 -14.02
CA VAL A 107 -5.48 -64.91 -14.40
C VAL A 107 -5.40 -65.12 -15.91
N ASN A 108 -6.54 -65.25 -16.59
CA ASN A 108 -6.57 -65.47 -18.05
C ASN A 108 -6.05 -64.26 -18.83
N ASN A 109 -6.19 -63.04 -18.31
CA ASN A 109 -5.67 -61.82 -18.92
C ASN A 109 -4.29 -61.41 -18.38
N ASN A 110 -3.47 -62.38 -17.95
CA ASN A 110 -2.09 -62.16 -17.53
C ASN A 110 -1.89 -61.22 -16.33
N GLY A 111 -2.80 -61.23 -15.36
CA GLY A 111 -2.65 -60.47 -14.12
C GLY A 111 -1.31 -60.72 -13.43
N GLU A 112 -0.71 -59.65 -12.92
CA GLU A 112 0.60 -59.67 -12.27
C GLU A 112 0.46 -59.63 -10.74
N LYS A 113 1.36 -60.35 -10.05
CA LYS A 113 1.49 -60.32 -8.59
C LYS A 113 1.94 -58.92 -8.14
N GLY A 114 1.70 -58.57 -6.88
CA GLY A 114 2.17 -57.33 -6.25
C GLY A 114 1.10 -56.26 -6.12
N VAL A 115 1.53 -55.04 -5.78
CA VAL A 115 0.64 -53.89 -5.59
C VAL A 115 -0.06 -53.57 -6.90
N GLN A 116 -1.39 -53.55 -6.87
CA GLN A 116 -2.19 -53.15 -8.02
C GLN A 116 -2.24 -51.62 -8.10
N ARG A 117 -2.24 -51.09 -9.33
CA ARG A 117 -2.30 -49.64 -9.59
C ARG A 117 -3.59 -48.99 -9.13
N PRO A 118 -4.78 -49.45 -9.55
CA PRO A 118 -6.02 -48.86 -9.08
C PRO A 118 -6.27 -49.16 -7.61
N VAL A 119 -6.90 -48.22 -6.93
CA VAL A 119 -7.42 -48.38 -5.57
C VAL A 119 -8.91 -48.59 -5.61
N LEU A 120 -9.44 -49.31 -4.62
CA LEU A 120 -10.87 -49.43 -4.43
C LEU A 120 -11.42 -48.09 -3.91
N ALA A 121 -12.49 -47.63 -4.54
CA ALA A 121 -13.12 -46.35 -4.21
C ALA A 121 -13.73 -46.39 -2.79
N PRO A 122 -13.87 -45.22 -2.13
CA PRO A 122 -14.56 -45.12 -0.85
C PRO A 122 -16.00 -45.64 -0.93
N GLY A 123 -16.48 -46.32 0.11
CA GLY A 123 -17.83 -46.90 0.14
C GLY A 123 -17.99 -48.19 -0.67
N THR A 124 -16.92 -48.72 -1.24
CA THR A 124 -16.95 -49.98 -2.00
C THR A 124 -17.22 -51.17 -1.08
N LEU A 125 -18.14 -52.04 -1.50
CA LEU A 125 -18.44 -53.31 -0.83
C LEU A 125 -18.41 -54.44 -1.87
N LEU A 126 -17.35 -55.26 -1.85
CA LEU A 126 -17.12 -56.27 -2.90
C LEU A 126 -16.71 -57.65 -2.34
N PRO A 127 -17.19 -58.74 -2.98
CA PRO A 127 -16.75 -60.10 -2.69
C PRO A 127 -15.41 -60.41 -3.38
N ILE A 128 -14.30 -59.96 -2.79
CA ILE A 128 -12.95 -60.19 -3.31
C ILE A 128 -12.39 -61.51 -2.78
N HIS A 129 -11.65 -62.24 -3.62
CA HIS A 129 -11.11 -63.55 -3.27
C HIS A 129 -10.01 -63.47 -2.18
N PRO A 130 -10.24 -64.00 -0.95
CA PRO A 130 -9.38 -63.74 0.21
C PRO A 130 -7.94 -64.26 0.09
N VAL A 131 -7.68 -65.28 -0.73
CA VAL A 131 -6.32 -65.83 -0.92
C VAL A 131 -5.62 -65.20 -2.13
N ALA A 132 -6.39 -64.65 -3.07
CA ALA A 132 -5.82 -64.09 -4.29
C ALA A 132 -5.34 -62.67 -4.07
N PHE A 133 -6.09 -61.90 -3.29
CA PHE A 133 -5.85 -60.49 -3.05
C PHE A 133 -5.83 -60.20 -1.56
N LEU A 134 -4.90 -59.34 -1.15
CA LEU A 134 -4.95 -58.66 0.13
C LEU A 134 -5.46 -57.25 -0.11
N VAL A 135 -6.46 -56.82 0.65
CA VAL A 135 -6.95 -55.43 0.58
C VAL A 135 -6.64 -54.73 1.89
N ILE A 136 -5.91 -53.63 1.82
CA ILE A 136 -5.47 -52.85 2.96
C ILE A 136 -6.35 -51.60 3.03
N THR A 137 -7.12 -51.46 4.11
CA THR A 137 -7.83 -50.22 4.48
C THR A 137 -7.21 -49.64 5.75
N LYS A 138 -7.64 -48.44 6.16
CA LYS A 138 -7.05 -47.73 7.32
C LYS A 138 -7.09 -48.57 8.59
N ASN A 139 -8.21 -49.26 8.81
CA ASN A 139 -8.50 -49.94 10.07
C ASN A 139 -8.27 -51.45 10.01
N GLN A 140 -8.25 -52.06 8.82
CA GLN A 140 -8.20 -53.51 8.67
C GLN A 140 -7.50 -53.94 7.36
N VAL A 141 -6.83 -55.09 7.42
CA VAL A 141 -6.39 -55.83 6.24
C VAL A 141 -7.32 -57.01 5.99
N PHE A 142 -7.91 -57.08 4.80
CA PHE A 142 -8.75 -58.18 4.34
C PHE A 142 -7.91 -59.19 3.57
N GLY A 143 -8.23 -60.47 3.74
CA GLY A 143 -7.57 -61.58 3.05
C GLY A 143 -6.66 -62.42 3.94
N LEU A 144 -6.07 -63.44 3.33
CA LEU A 144 -5.20 -64.44 3.96
C LEU A 144 -3.81 -64.35 3.34
N PRO A 145 -2.77 -63.97 4.09
CA PRO A 145 -1.42 -63.93 3.57
C PRO A 145 -0.94 -65.34 3.19
N ILE A 146 -0.34 -65.48 2.01
CA ILE A 146 0.28 -66.74 1.59
C ILE A 146 1.77 -66.81 1.93
N SER A 147 2.44 -65.66 2.06
CA SER A 147 3.88 -65.63 2.33
C SER A 147 4.17 -66.07 3.79
N PRO A 148 5.23 -66.88 4.02
CA PRO A 148 5.57 -67.38 5.36
C PRO A 148 5.80 -66.27 6.39
N GLU A 149 6.37 -65.14 5.96
CA GLU A 149 6.67 -63.98 6.82
C GLU A 149 5.39 -63.28 7.31
N LEU A 150 4.48 -62.96 6.38
CA LEU A 150 3.19 -62.33 6.73
C LEU A 150 2.28 -63.29 7.49
N ARG A 151 2.40 -64.61 7.27
CA ARG A 151 1.68 -65.62 8.06
C ARG A 151 2.11 -65.62 9.52
N LYS A 152 3.42 -65.62 9.80
CA LYS A 152 3.93 -65.54 11.18
C LYS A 152 3.48 -64.27 11.89
N GLN A 153 3.47 -63.13 11.19
CA GLN A 153 2.94 -61.88 11.75
C GLN A 153 1.43 -61.95 12.00
N ALA A 154 0.65 -62.52 11.07
CA ALA A 154 -0.80 -62.67 11.20
C ALA A 154 -1.22 -63.67 12.30
N GLU A 155 -0.36 -64.64 12.63
CA GLU A 155 -0.59 -65.61 13.71
C GLU A 155 -0.32 -65.01 15.11
N GLY A 156 0.56 -64.01 15.21
CA GLY A 156 0.88 -63.32 16.47
C GLY A 156 0.02 -62.07 16.74
N ALA A 157 -0.41 -61.34 15.71
CA ALA A 157 -1.24 -60.14 15.81
C ALA A 157 -2.06 -59.92 14.52
N LYS A 158 -3.15 -59.13 14.59
CA LYS A 158 -3.89 -58.73 13.37
C LYS A 158 -2.98 -57.90 12.47
N LEU A 159 -2.99 -58.19 11.17
CA LEU A 159 -2.27 -57.38 10.17
C LEU A 159 -2.84 -55.95 10.14
N THR A 160 -1.94 -54.98 10.10
CA THR A 160 -2.26 -53.55 10.03
C THR A 160 -1.56 -52.92 8.83
N PRO A 161 -1.95 -51.71 8.38
CA PRO A 161 -1.25 -50.99 7.32
C PRO A 161 0.25 -50.84 7.56
N ALA A 162 0.67 -50.71 8.83
CA ALA A 162 2.07 -50.59 9.22
C ALA A 162 2.91 -51.83 8.84
N SER A 163 2.29 -53.03 8.77
CA SER A 163 2.94 -54.25 8.29
C SER A 163 3.39 -54.17 6.82
N PHE A 164 2.87 -53.20 6.06
CA PHE A 164 3.19 -52.94 4.66
C PHE A 164 3.89 -51.57 4.46
N ASN A 165 4.48 -51.00 5.52
CA ASN A 165 5.14 -49.70 5.51
C ASN A 165 4.21 -48.52 5.14
N LEU A 166 2.91 -48.66 5.39
CA LEU A 166 1.93 -47.60 5.22
C LEU A 166 1.53 -46.99 6.56
N LYS A 167 1.40 -45.66 6.61
CA LYS A 167 0.73 -44.98 7.72
C LYS A 167 -0.78 -45.01 7.48
N PRO A 168 -1.62 -45.21 8.51
CA PRO A 168 -3.08 -45.23 8.34
C PRO A 168 -3.63 -43.99 7.62
N ASP A 169 -3.04 -42.81 7.84
CA ASP A 169 -3.52 -41.57 7.20
C ASP A 169 -3.25 -41.49 5.69
N GLN A 170 -2.32 -42.31 5.18
CA GLN A 170 -2.06 -42.43 3.74
C GLN A 170 -3.17 -43.20 3.00
N LEU A 171 -4.09 -43.83 3.74
CA LEU A 171 -5.24 -44.54 3.20
C LEU A 171 -6.54 -43.72 3.29
N ASN A 172 -6.45 -42.45 3.73
CA ASN A 172 -7.57 -41.53 3.58
C ASN A 172 -7.62 -41.02 2.13
N VAL A 173 -8.82 -40.66 1.68
CA VAL A 173 -8.98 -39.87 0.43
C VAL A 173 -8.22 -38.56 0.59
N VAL A 174 -7.36 -38.24 -0.38
CA VAL A 174 -6.59 -36.99 -0.37
C VAL A 174 -7.55 -35.85 -0.68
N ARG A 175 -7.77 -34.96 0.29
CA ARG A 175 -8.60 -33.76 0.14
C ARG A 175 -7.72 -32.52 0.09
N ILE A 176 -7.84 -31.78 -1.00
CA ILE A 176 -7.18 -30.50 -1.19
C ILE A 176 -8.25 -29.43 -1.05
N GLU A 177 -8.23 -28.73 0.07
CA GLU A 177 -9.16 -27.68 0.43
C GLU A 177 -8.42 -26.52 1.11
N PRO A 178 -8.92 -25.27 1.01
CA PRO A 178 -8.31 -24.12 1.66
C PRO A 178 -8.13 -24.35 3.15
N ARG A 179 -6.93 -24.07 3.67
CA ARG A 179 -6.61 -24.23 5.10
C ARG A 179 -6.70 -22.89 5.82
N GLN A 180 -7.18 -22.90 7.07
CA GLN A 180 -7.06 -21.74 7.93
C GLN A 180 -5.58 -21.53 8.30
N GLN A 181 -5.11 -20.29 8.24
CA GLN A 181 -3.77 -19.94 8.69
C GLN A 181 -3.71 -20.03 10.21
N GLU A 182 -2.60 -20.54 10.78
CA GLU A 182 -2.47 -20.77 12.24
C GLU A 182 -2.63 -19.48 13.09
N ASP A 183 -2.57 -18.29 12.48
CA ASP A 183 -2.58 -16.98 13.14
C ASP A 183 -3.48 -15.92 12.45
N GLY A 184 -4.40 -16.32 11.55
CA GLY A 184 -5.21 -15.37 10.78
C GLY A 184 -6.61 -15.86 10.39
N GLU A 185 -7.56 -14.92 10.22
CA GLU A 185 -8.93 -15.21 9.74
C GLU A 185 -8.99 -15.59 8.25
N GLU A 186 -7.96 -15.28 7.46
CA GLU A 186 -7.91 -15.60 6.03
C GLU A 186 -7.65 -17.10 5.77
N LYS A 187 -8.49 -17.68 4.91
CA LYS A 187 -8.24 -19.02 4.36
C LYS A 187 -7.11 -18.93 3.34
N MET A 188 -6.03 -19.66 3.59
CA MET A 188 -4.92 -19.79 2.67
C MET A 188 -5.28 -20.81 1.59
N ASP A 189 -5.20 -20.37 0.35
CA ASP A 189 -5.35 -21.24 -0.80
C ASP A 189 -4.14 -22.17 -0.93
N VAL A 190 -4.39 -23.43 -1.25
CA VAL A 190 -3.37 -24.49 -1.29
C VAL A 190 -3.45 -25.31 -2.56
N VAL A 191 -2.30 -25.84 -2.98
CA VAL A 191 -2.19 -26.83 -4.05
C VAL A 191 -1.39 -28.02 -3.53
N SER A 192 -1.49 -29.18 -4.17
CA SER A 192 -0.63 -30.32 -3.80
C SER A 192 0.44 -30.58 -4.84
N VAL A 193 1.68 -30.63 -4.36
CA VAL A 193 2.83 -31.09 -5.12
C VAL A 193 2.82 -32.61 -5.15
N VAL A 194 3.00 -33.16 -6.35
CA VAL A 194 2.95 -34.60 -6.58
C VAL A 194 4.34 -35.17 -6.80
N THR A 195 4.64 -36.29 -6.15
CA THR A 195 5.85 -37.09 -6.39
C THR A 195 5.45 -38.51 -6.73
N THR A 196 5.83 -38.99 -7.91
CA THR A 196 5.59 -40.37 -8.33
C THR A 196 6.78 -41.26 -7.92
N LEU A 197 6.48 -42.48 -7.49
CA LEU A 197 7.47 -43.43 -6.96
C LEU A 197 7.84 -44.53 -7.96
N GLU A 198 7.15 -44.55 -9.10
CA GLU A 198 7.32 -45.51 -10.18
C GLU A 198 7.22 -44.82 -11.54
N GLY A 199 7.94 -45.34 -12.53
CA GLY A 199 8.10 -44.76 -13.84
C GLY A 199 9.53 -44.92 -14.34
N LYS A 200 9.82 -44.44 -15.55
CA LYS A 200 11.19 -44.34 -16.03
C LYS A 200 11.95 -43.32 -15.16
N PRO A 201 13.27 -43.52 -14.91
CA PRO A 201 14.06 -42.50 -14.25
C PRO A 201 14.04 -41.20 -15.06
N LEU A 202 14.10 -40.06 -14.38
CA LEU A 202 14.20 -38.76 -15.02
C LEU A 202 15.38 -38.73 -15.99
N THR A 203 15.18 -38.06 -17.12
CA THR A 203 16.27 -37.78 -18.07
C THR A 203 17.33 -36.89 -17.40
N SER A 204 18.61 -37.12 -17.72
CA SER A 204 19.75 -36.42 -17.10
C SER A 204 19.60 -34.89 -17.16
N GLY A 205 19.73 -34.22 -16.02
CA GLY A 205 19.68 -32.76 -15.90
C GLY A 205 18.30 -32.16 -15.58
N HIS A 206 17.23 -32.95 -15.56
CA HIS A 206 15.89 -32.55 -15.11
C HIS A 206 15.67 -32.91 -13.64
N ILE A 207 15.02 -32.01 -12.88
CA ILE A 207 14.64 -32.24 -11.48
C ILE A 207 13.18 -32.66 -11.30
N ALA A 208 12.35 -32.49 -12.34
CA ALA A 208 10.96 -32.91 -12.35
C ALA A 208 10.49 -33.35 -13.72
N SER A 209 9.49 -34.22 -13.70
CA SER A 209 8.81 -34.79 -14.85
C SER A 209 7.66 -33.90 -15.28
N ARG A 210 7.58 -33.63 -16.59
CA ARG A 210 6.41 -33.04 -17.25
C ARG A 210 6.02 -33.96 -18.40
N LEU A 211 4.74 -34.30 -18.52
CA LEU A 211 4.28 -35.21 -19.56
C LEU A 211 4.59 -34.62 -20.95
N ARG A 212 5.28 -35.43 -21.78
CA ARG A 212 5.84 -35.02 -23.08
C ARG A 212 6.88 -33.88 -23.01
N GLY A 213 7.46 -33.65 -21.83
CA GLY A 213 8.50 -32.64 -21.61
C GLY A 213 8.02 -31.21 -21.87
N PHE A 214 8.89 -30.42 -22.51
CA PHE A 214 8.66 -29.01 -22.89
C PHE A 214 8.58 -28.83 -24.42
N ALA A 215 8.31 -29.90 -25.17
CA ALA A 215 8.21 -29.84 -26.64
C ALA A 215 7.05 -28.98 -27.14
N ASP A 216 5.97 -28.88 -26.35
CA ASP A 216 4.84 -27.99 -26.58
C ASP A 216 5.25 -26.51 -26.48
N ILE A 217 6.07 -26.16 -25.49
CA ILE A 217 6.61 -24.79 -25.33
C ILE A 217 7.54 -24.46 -26.50
N GLU A 218 8.44 -25.36 -26.86
CA GLU A 218 9.35 -25.17 -28.01
C GLU A 218 8.55 -24.95 -29.32
N GLN A 219 7.45 -25.66 -29.50
CA GLN A 219 6.58 -25.49 -30.67
C GLN A 219 5.88 -24.13 -30.67
N LEU A 220 5.37 -23.67 -29.52
CA LEU A 220 4.74 -22.36 -29.37
C LEU A 220 5.73 -21.21 -29.63
N GLU A 221 6.97 -21.35 -29.16
CA GLU A 221 8.02 -20.37 -29.44
C GLU A 221 8.35 -20.28 -30.93
N ARG A 222 8.43 -21.42 -31.63
CA ARG A 222 8.63 -21.45 -33.09
C ARG A 222 7.47 -20.82 -33.86
N GLN A 223 6.26 -20.81 -33.28
CA GLN A 223 5.09 -20.14 -33.84
C GLN A 223 5.04 -18.64 -33.54
N GLY A 224 6.00 -18.11 -32.77
CA GLY A 224 6.05 -16.71 -32.38
C GLY A 224 5.02 -16.34 -31.31
N ALA A 225 4.62 -17.29 -30.45
CA ALA A 225 3.73 -17.01 -29.33
C ALA A 225 4.31 -15.94 -28.40
N ASP A 226 3.42 -15.14 -27.82
CA ASP A 226 3.76 -14.15 -26.80
C ASP A 226 4.03 -14.81 -25.44
N ASN A 227 4.68 -14.07 -24.56
CA ASN A 227 5.07 -14.60 -23.24
C ASN A 227 3.86 -14.97 -22.37
N ALA A 228 2.73 -14.28 -22.53
CA ALA A 228 1.50 -14.59 -21.80
C ALA A 228 0.94 -15.97 -22.22
N THR A 229 0.86 -16.27 -23.52
CA THR A 229 0.40 -17.59 -23.99
C THR A 229 1.35 -18.71 -23.55
N LEU A 230 2.66 -18.46 -23.56
CA LEU A 230 3.64 -19.43 -23.03
C LEU A 230 3.41 -19.72 -21.55
N ILE A 231 3.18 -18.68 -20.73
CA ILE A 231 2.86 -18.83 -19.30
C ILE A 231 1.56 -19.61 -19.12
N GLU A 232 0.49 -19.25 -19.84
CA GLU A 232 -0.79 -19.96 -19.73
C GLU A 232 -0.69 -21.45 -20.09
N SER A 233 0.03 -21.78 -21.17
CA SER A 233 0.26 -23.17 -21.57
C SER A 233 1.15 -23.93 -20.57
N LEU A 234 2.13 -23.25 -19.98
CA LEU A 234 3.02 -23.82 -18.99
C LEU A 234 2.30 -24.09 -17.65
N LEU A 235 1.46 -23.15 -17.21
CA LEU A 235 0.68 -23.24 -15.98
C LEU A 235 -0.59 -24.10 -16.13
N GLY A 236 -1.00 -24.39 -17.37
CA GLY A 236 -1.97 -25.42 -17.67
C GLY A 236 -1.47 -26.79 -17.21
N ASP A 237 -2.32 -27.57 -16.55
CA ASP A 237 -1.98 -28.93 -16.16
C ASP A 237 -2.38 -29.94 -17.25
N LYS A 238 -1.64 -31.04 -17.34
CA LYS A 238 -1.94 -32.18 -18.23
C LYS A 238 -2.61 -33.32 -17.47
N ASN A 239 -3.17 -33.04 -16.30
CA ASN A 239 -3.71 -34.03 -15.38
C ASN A 239 -4.94 -34.76 -15.94
N GLU A 240 -5.63 -34.16 -16.93
CA GLU A 240 -6.74 -34.79 -17.64
C GLU A 240 -6.35 -36.09 -18.35
N LEU A 241 -5.10 -36.20 -18.84
CA LEU A 241 -4.61 -37.36 -19.60
C LEU A 241 -4.62 -38.66 -18.78
N HIS A 242 -4.57 -38.56 -17.47
CA HIS A 242 -4.45 -39.71 -16.55
C HIS A 242 -5.33 -39.56 -15.30
N ASN A 243 -6.36 -38.71 -15.38
CA ASN A 243 -7.34 -38.46 -14.32
C ASN A 243 -6.68 -38.16 -12.96
N ASN A 244 -5.83 -37.12 -12.89
CA ASN A 244 -5.23 -36.63 -11.63
C ASN A 244 -4.47 -37.72 -10.86
N TYR A 245 -3.66 -38.49 -11.59
CA TYR A 245 -2.89 -39.66 -11.13
C TYR A 245 -3.71 -40.84 -10.58
N GLN A 246 -5.05 -40.80 -10.65
CA GLN A 246 -5.90 -41.93 -10.24
C GLN A 246 -5.81 -43.09 -11.25
N ASN A 247 -5.65 -42.80 -12.54
CA ASN A 247 -5.31 -43.80 -13.54
C ASN A 247 -3.79 -43.80 -13.79
N PHE A 248 -3.06 -44.48 -12.92
CA PHE A 248 -1.60 -44.52 -13.01
C PHE A 248 -1.08 -45.29 -14.25
N GLN A 249 -1.89 -46.21 -14.81
CA GLN A 249 -1.54 -46.90 -16.05
C GLN A 249 -1.47 -45.90 -17.22
N ALA A 250 -2.51 -45.07 -17.37
CA ALA A 250 -2.54 -44.01 -18.38
C ALA A 250 -1.39 -43.01 -18.21
N PHE A 251 -0.99 -42.70 -16.98
CA PHE A 251 0.17 -41.84 -16.69
C PHE A 251 1.48 -42.45 -17.24
N LEU A 252 1.74 -43.73 -16.98
CA LEU A 252 2.93 -44.41 -17.49
C LEU A 252 2.89 -44.58 -19.01
N ASP A 253 1.72 -44.87 -19.58
CA ASP A 253 1.54 -45.01 -21.03
C ASP A 253 1.74 -43.68 -21.77
N ALA A 254 1.39 -42.56 -21.12
CA ALA A 254 1.67 -41.21 -21.62
C ALA A 254 3.15 -40.79 -21.48
N GLY A 255 4.02 -41.67 -20.98
CA GLY A 255 5.45 -41.43 -20.82
C GLY A 255 5.85 -40.81 -19.48
N GLY A 256 5.05 -40.98 -18.44
CA GLY A 256 5.35 -40.48 -17.09
C GLY A 256 6.68 -41.01 -16.53
N GLU A 257 7.49 -40.09 -15.99
CA GLU A 257 8.73 -40.40 -15.30
C GLU A 257 8.53 -40.38 -13.77
N MET A 258 9.39 -41.11 -13.06
CA MET A 258 9.37 -41.14 -11.60
C MET A 258 9.97 -39.85 -11.00
N GLY A 259 9.55 -39.47 -9.80
CA GLY A 259 10.08 -38.31 -9.08
C GLY A 259 9.08 -37.16 -8.99
N LEU A 260 9.59 -35.97 -8.72
CA LEU A 260 8.79 -34.76 -8.60
C LEU A 260 8.07 -34.46 -9.92
N GLN A 261 6.78 -34.13 -9.86
CA GLN A 261 6.00 -33.78 -11.05
C GLN A 261 5.87 -32.27 -11.19
N HIS A 262 5.84 -31.82 -12.44
CA HIS A 262 5.59 -30.44 -12.80
C HIS A 262 4.18 -30.00 -12.41
N ASP A 263 3.20 -30.81 -12.79
CA ASP A 263 1.78 -30.48 -12.63
C ASP A 263 1.34 -30.71 -11.18
N VAL A 264 0.68 -29.70 -10.61
CA VAL A 264 0.11 -29.76 -9.26
C VAL A 264 -1.32 -30.27 -9.29
N LEU A 265 -1.79 -30.79 -8.15
CA LEU A 265 -3.21 -31.10 -7.96
C LEU A 265 -3.94 -29.90 -7.36
N ARG A 266 -5.07 -29.54 -7.98
CA ARG A 266 -5.96 -28.46 -7.58
C ARG A 266 -7.00 -28.95 -6.56
N TYR A 267 -7.91 -28.08 -6.13
CA TYR A 267 -8.98 -28.43 -5.19
C TYR A 267 -9.80 -29.64 -5.64
N GLY A 268 -10.03 -30.55 -4.70
CA GLY A 268 -10.74 -31.78 -4.97
C GLY A 268 -10.42 -32.90 -4.00
N ALA A 269 -11.10 -34.03 -4.20
CA ALA A 269 -10.89 -35.26 -3.47
C ALA A 269 -10.36 -36.33 -4.44
N TYR A 270 -9.19 -36.91 -4.13
CA TYR A 270 -8.46 -37.80 -5.03
C TYR A 270 -8.18 -39.15 -4.36
N ASN A 271 -8.44 -40.23 -5.10
CA ASN A 271 -8.16 -41.60 -4.67
C ASN A 271 -6.77 -42.01 -5.15
N LEU A 272 -5.73 -41.59 -4.43
CA LEU A 272 -4.34 -41.81 -4.84
C LEU A 272 -3.74 -43.04 -4.16
N ASN A 273 -3.05 -43.87 -4.94
CA ASN A 273 -2.34 -45.03 -4.39
C ASN A 273 -1.04 -44.61 -3.69
N PRO A 274 -0.89 -44.80 -2.36
CA PRO A 274 0.26 -44.32 -1.62
C PRO A 274 1.58 -45.04 -1.94
N PHE A 275 1.52 -46.22 -2.60
CA PHE A 275 2.71 -46.89 -3.11
C PHE A 275 3.26 -46.27 -4.40
N LEU A 276 2.43 -45.50 -5.10
CA LEU A 276 2.74 -44.94 -6.42
C LEU A 276 2.91 -43.43 -6.39
N VAL A 277 2.12 -42.76 -5.57
CA VAL A 277 2.02 -41.30 -5.57
C VAL A 277 2.10 -40.80 -4.13
N ARG A 278 2.97 -39.81 -3.90
CA ARG A 278 3.01 -39.01 -2.69
C ARG A 278 2.56 -37.59 -3.00
N VAL A 279 1.81 -37.01 -2.08
CA VAL A 279 1.31 -35.65 -2.18
C VAL A 279 1.75 -34.84 -0.97
N GLU A 280 2.16 -33.60 -1.23
CA GLU A 280 2.52 -32.60 -0.23
C GLU A 280 1.67 -31.36 -0.48
N ILE A 281 0.87 -30.94 0.50
CA ILE A 281 0.05 -29.74 0.39
C ILE A 281 0.92 -28.51 0.69
N VAL A 282 0.97 -27.57 -0.24
CA VAL A 282 1.76 -26.35 -0.19
C VAL A 282 0.88 -25.12 -0.47
N PRO A 283 1.26 -23.92 0.02
CA PRO A 283 0.52 -22.71 -0.30
C PRO A 283 0.58 -22.39 -1.80
N MET A 284 -0.54 -21.90 -2.34
CA MET A 284 -0.61 -21.38 -3.70
C MET A 284 0.11 -20.02 -3.77
N LEU A 285 0.76 -19.71 -4.91
CA LEU A 285 1.32 -18.38 -5.11
C LEU A 285 0.17 -17.37 -5.26
N ALA A 286 0.05 -16.44 -4.32
CA ALA A 286 -0.89 -15.34 -4.37
C ALA A 286 -0.13 -14.04 -4.59
N VAL A 287 -0.34 -13.40 -5.75
CA VAL A 287 0.20 -12.08 -6.08
C VAL A 287 -0.92 -11.07 -5.89
N ARG A 288 -0.75 -10.13 -4.96
CA ARG A 288 -1.79 -9.15 -4.63
C ARG A 288 -1.78 -7.99 -5.62
N GLN A 289 -2.79 -7.11 -5.49
CA GLN A 289 -2.82 -5.87 -6.28
C GLN A 289 -1.67 -4.96 -5.83
N GLY A 290 -0.96 -4.36 -6.79
CA GLY A 290 0.22 -3.55 -6.50
C GLY A 290 1.48 -4.38 -6.19
N GLU A 291 1.46 -5.68 -6.53
CA GLU A 291 2.59 -6.59 -6.47
C GLU A 291 2.74 -7.31 -7.83
N THR A 292 3.96 -7.78 -8.10
CA THR A 292 4.28 -8.68 -9.21
C THR A 292 5.22 -9.77 -8.71
N ALA A 293 5.13 -10.99 -9.24
CA ALA A 293 6.01 -12.08 -8.85
C ALA A 293 7.02 -12.37 -9.96
N THR A 294 8.31 -12.19 -9.64
CA THR A 294 9.40 -12.59 -10.52
C THR A 294 9.71 -14.06 -10.30
N ILE A 295 9.73 -14.86 -11.37
CA ILE A 295 9.87 -16.32 -11.28
C ILE A 295 11.28 -16.77 -11.65
N LYS A 296 11.93 -17.49 -10.72
CA LYS A 296 13.15 -18.28 -10.94
C LYS A 296 12.75 -19.72 -11.23
N ALA A 297 12.91 -20.15 -12.47
CA ALA A 297 12.57 -21.49 -12.93
C ALA A 297 13.78 -22.43 -12.90
N TYR A 298 13.66 -23.55 -12.17
CA TYR A 298 14.67 -24.60 -12.11
C TYR A 298 14.48 -25.71 -13.15
N VAL A 299 13.34 -25.68 -13.85
CA VAL A 299 12.94 -26.61 -14.92
C VAL A 299 12.61 -25.84 -16.19
N GLY A 300 12.64 -26.53 -17.32
CA GLY A 300 12.35 -25.93 -18.63
C GLY A 300 13.36 -26.29 -19.70
N LEU A 301 13.21 -25.67 -20.86
CA LEU A 301 14.17 -25.69 -21.95
C LEU A 301 15.52 -25.09 -21.51
N SER A 302 16.58 -25.37 -22.26
CA SER A 302 17.92 -24.84 -21.99
C SER A 302 17.92 -23.32 -21.94
N THR A 303 18.64 -22.73 -20.99
CA THR A 303 18.74 -21.27 -20.83
C THR A 303 19.14 -20.59 -22.15
N GLN A 304 18.31 -19.64 -22.60
CA GLN A 304 18.59 -18.76 -23.74
C GLN A 304 18.44 -17.33 -23.26
N ASP A 305 19.53 -16.56 -23.34
CA ASP A 305 19.56 -15.20 -22.82
C ASP A 305 18.78 -14.24 -23.71
N THR A 306 17.76 -13.58 -23.16
CA THR A 306 16.96 -12.55 -23.82
C THR A 306 17.21 -11.13 -23.31
N SER A 307 18.11 -10.97 -22.34
CA SER A 307 18.39 -9.68 -21.67
C SER A 307 19.01 -8.62 -22.58
N GLY A 308 19.59 -9.05 -23.71
CA GLY A 308 20.35 -8.21 -24.62
C GLY A 308 21.80 -8.02 -24.19
N ALA A 309 22.67 -7.64 -25.14
CA ALA A 309 24.13 -7.57 -24.93
C ALA A 309 24.59 -6.49 -23.93
N GLU A 310 23.72 -5.53 -23.61
CA GLU A 310 24.01 -4.44 -22.67
C GLU A 310 23.86 -4.86 -21.20
N PHE A 311 23.06 -5.90 -20.93
CA PHE A 311 22.79 -6.37 -19.57
C PHE A 311 23.85 -7.38 -19.11
N LYS A 312 24.57 -7.06 -18.03
CA LYS A 312 25.69 -7.89 -17.53
C LYS A 312 25.41 -8.63 -16.22
N PHE A 313 24.20 -8.50 -15.67
CA PHE A 313 23.87 -8.95 -14.31
C PHE A 313 23.08 -10.27 -14.29
N GLY A 314 23.53 -11.23 -15.10
CA GLY A 314 22.85 -12.51 -15.32
C GLY A 314 22.06 -12.52 -16.62
N SER A 315 21.36 -13.64 -16.85
CA SER A 315 20.55 -13.85 -18.05
C SER A 315 19.09 -14.02 -17.67
N LEU A 316 18.24 -13.17 -18.25
CA LEU A 316 16.80 -13.32 -18.32
C LEU A 316 16.47 -14.29 -19.45
N VAL A 317 15.38 -15.03 -19.27
CA VAL A 317 14.92 -16.04 -20.22
C VAL A 317 13.43 -15.90 -20.47
N ARG A 318 12.96 -16.41 -21.59
CA ARG A 318 11.52 -16.51 -21.85
C ARG A 318 10.85 -17.51 -20.89
N PRO A 319 9.56 -17.33 -20.56
CA PRO A 319 8.82 -18.31 -19.76
C PRO A 319 8.90 -19.71 -20.38
N GLY A 320 9.19 -20.71 -19.55
CA GLY A 320 9.40 -22.10 -20.00
C GLY A 320 10.86 -22.50 -20.21
N HIS A 321 11.79 -21.56 -20.13
CA HIS A 321 13.23 -21.83 -20.03
C HIS A 321 13.70 -21.85 -18.57
N ARG A 322 14.80 -22.56 -18.32
CA ARG A 322 15.51 -22.54 -17.03
C ARG A 322 16.22 -21.21 -16.84
N GLY A 323 15.97 -20.53 -15.73
CA GLY A 323 16.53 -19.22 -15.43
C GLY A 323 15.52 -18.27 -14.80
N LEU A 324 15.85 -16.98 -14.79
CA LEU A 324 14.97 -15.92 -14.32
C LEU A 324 14.07 -15.46 -15.48
N TRP A 325 12.76 -15.55 -15.33
CA TRP A 325 11.85 -15.15 -16.41
C TRP A 325 11.86 -13.65 -16.66
N GLU A 326 11.89 -13.25 -17.93
CA GLU A 326 11.80 -11.84 -18.35
C GLU A 326 10.41 -11.24 -18.12
N GLU A 327 9.35 -12.05 -18.20
CA GLU A 327 7.97 -11.62 -17.93
C GLU A 327 7.58 -12.11 -16.52
N PRO A 328 7.24 -11.19 -15.60
CA PRO A 328 6.79 -11.56 -14.27
C PRO A 328 5.29 -11.91 -14.25
N LEU A 329 4.88 -12.65 -13.23
CA LEU A 329 3.47 -12.96 -13.00
C LEU A 329 2.77 -11.77 -12.32
N ARG A 330 1.77 -11.22 -13.00
CA ARG A 330 0.93 -10.11 -12.51
C ARG A 330 -0.03 -10.58 -11.40
N THR A 331 -0.80 -9.66 -10.84
CA THR A 331 -1.82 -9.93 -9.82
C THR A 331 -2.71 -11.13 -10.19
N GLY A 332 -2.80 -12.10 -9.29
CA GLY A 332 -3.51 -13.36 -9.53
C GLY A 332 -3.10 -14.45 -8.55
N LYS A 333 -3.81 -15.58 -8.59
CA LYS A 333 -3.47 -16.79 -7.86
C LYS A 333 -2.98 -17.84 -8.85
N TYR A 334 -1.77 -18.37 -8.64
CA TYR A 334 -1.14 -19.31 -9.57
C TYR A 334 -0.86 -20.67 -8.91
N ALA A 335 -1.34 -21.73 -9.57
CA ALA A 335 -1.15 -23.12 -9.16
C ALA A 335 0.23 -23.62 -9.63
N ILE A 336 1.30 -23.06 -9.07
CA ILE A 336 2.67 -23.46 -9.39
C ILE A 336 3.24 -24.41 -8.34
N ASN A 337 4.17 -25.26 -8.76
CA ASN A 337 4.96 -26.08 -7.85
C ASN A 337 6.12 -25.24 -7.27
N PRO A 338 6.12 -24.88 -5.97
CA PRO A 338 7.17 -24.05 -5.36
C PRO A 338 8.53 -24.74 -5.28
N ARG A 339 8.60 -26.07 -5.51
CA ARG A 339 9.86 -26.81 -5.61
C ARG A 339 10.54 -26.62 -6.97
N LEU A 340 9.80 -26.15 -7.99
CA LEU A 340 10.27 -25.97 -9.37
C LEU A 340 10.42 -24.50 -9.74
N TYR A 341 9.54 -23.68 -9.19
CA TYR A 341 9.48 -22.25 -9.44
C TYR A 341 9.59 -21.52 -8.11
N GLN A 342 10.67 -20.75 -7.94
CA GLN A 342 10.80 -19.84 -6.82
C GLN A 342 10.29 -18.47 -7.24
N ALA A 343 9.24 -17.99 -6.57
CA ALA A 343 8.67 -16.69 -6.79
C ALA A 343 9.23 -15.67 -5.80
N GLU A 344 9.73 -14.54 -6.30
CA GLU A 344 10.09 -13.36 -5.50
C GLU A 344 9.02 -12.29 -5.72
N ILE A 345 8.30 -11.90 -4.66
CA ILE A 345 7.26 -10.88 -4.73
C ILE A 345 7.92 -9.50 -4.69
N VAL A 346 7.64 -8.71 -5.71
CA VAL A 346 8.12 -7.33 -5.87
C VAL A 346 6.93 -6.39 -5.77
N PRO A 347 6.89 -5.49 -4.78
CA PRO A 347 5.87 -4.45 -4.73
C PRO A 347 6.03 -3.49 -5.91
N THR A 348 4.99 -3.32 -6.70
CA THR A 348 4.89 -2.35 -7.79
C THR A 348 4.18 -1.07 -7.36
N ALA A 349 3.51 -1.08 -6.21
CA ALA A 349 3.03 0.14 -5.57
C ALA A 349 4.20 1.08 -5.20
N ILE A 350 3.88 2.35 -4.94
CA ILE A 350 4.88 3.30 -4.43
C ILE A 350 5.31 2.84 -3.03
N ILE A 351 6.60 2.53 -2.89
CA ILE A 351 7.21 2.08 -1.64
C ILE A 351 7.72 3.32 -0.93
N LYS A 352 7.34 3.48 0.34
CA LYS A 352 7.81 4.54 1.21
C LYS A 352 8.88 3.97 2.15
N LEU A 353 10.12 4.43 1.99
CA LEU A 353 11.24 4.01 2.83
C LEU A 353 11.64 5.16 3.75
N ASP A 354 11.60 4.92 5.06
CA ASP A 354 11.94 5.91 6.09
C ASP A 354 13.31 5.59 6.73
N TRP A 355 14.23 6.56 6.73
CA TRP A 355 15.49 6.54 7.50
C TRP A 355 15.25 7.23 8.84
N ALA A 356 14.52 6.55 9.73
CA ALA A 356 14.18 7.06 11.06
C ALA A 356 14.44 5.99 12.13
N ALA A 357 14.52 6.39 13.40
CA ALA A 357 14.60 5.43 14.50
C ALA A 357 13.19 4.84 14.77
N GLU A 358 13.07 3.51 14.66
CA GLU A 358 11.86 2.75 15.03
C GLU A 358 10.60 2.98 14.15
N VAL A 359 10.76 2.96 12.82
CA VAL A 359 9.62 2.81 11.91
C VAL A 359 9.77 1.51 11.12
N THR A 360 8.86 0.56 11.35
CA THR A 360 8.71 -0.61 10.48
C THR A 360 7.50 -0.35 9.60
N GLY A 361 7.72 0.02 8.33
CA GLY A 361 6.64 0.15 7.36
C GLY A 361 5.91 -1.19 7.14
N ALA A 362 4.73 -1.15 6.51
CA ALA A 362 3.90 -2.35 6.26
C ALA A 362 4.61 -3.43 5.43
N HIS A 363 5.69 -3.08 4.70
CA HIS A 363 6.50 -3.98 3.88
C HIS A 363 7.76 -4.51 4.58
N GLY A 364 8.17 -3.98 5.73
CA GLY A 364 9.37 -4.41 6.46
C GLY A 364 10.73 -4.12 5.81
N LEU A 365 10.77 -3.57 4.58
CA LEU A 365 12.01 -3.26 3.85
C LEU A 365 12.90 -2.22 4.56
N ASP A 366 12.31 -1.32 5.32
CA ASP A 366 12.95 -0.22 6.05
C ASP A 366 13.42 -0.59 7.47
N ALA A 367 13.21 -1.84 7.91
CA ALA A 367 13.51 -2.28 9.28
C ALA A 367 14.98 -2.10 9.73
N LYS A 368 15.92 -1.96 8.79
CA LYS A 368 17.35 -1.76 9.07
C LYS A 368 17.84 -0.34 8.79
N LEU A 369 16.97 0.54 8.31
CA LEU A 369 17.33 1.91 7.99
C LEU A 369 17.43 2.72 9.29
N GLN A 370 18.40 3.63 9.34
CA GLN A 370 18.68 4.45 10.51
C GLN A 370 18.83 5.93 10.09
N PRO A 371 18.57 6.88 11.01
CA PRO A 371 18.82 8.28 10.76
C PRO A 371 20.24 8.53 10.25
N ILE A 372 20.38 9.43 9.28
CA ILE A 372 21.69 9.76 8.73
C ILE A 372 22.43 10.66 9.71
N VAL A 373 23.56 10.18 10.22
CA VAL A 373 24.48 10.97 11.04
C VAL A 373 25.52 11.60 10.13
N ALA A 374 25.56 12.93 10.10
CA ALA A 374 26.48 13.70 9.28
C ALA A 374 27.11 14.84 10.08
N LYS A 375 28.28 15.31 9.62
CA LYS A 375 29.05 16.38 10.26
C LYS A 375 29.15 17.56 9.28
N SER A 376 28.82 18.77 9.73
CA SER A 376 28.99 19.97 8.90
C SER A 376 30.47 20.36 8.76
N LYS A 377 30.75 21.30 7.86
CA LYS A 377 32.09 21.91 7.69
C LYS A 377 32.67 22.48 8.98
N GLU A 378 31.82 22.97 9.88
CA GLU A 378 32.20 23.58 11.17
C GLU A 378 32.32 22.55 12.29
N GLY A 379 31.96 21.30 12.01
CA GLY A 379 32.11 20.19 12.92
C GLY A 379 30.90 19.87 13.79
N PHE A 380 29.77 20.55 13.59
CA PHE A 380 28.50 20.20 14.22
C PHE A 380 27.98 18.87 13.67
N VAL A 381 27.45 18.02 14.55
CA VAL A 381 26.87 16.72 14.18
C VAL A 381 25.35 16.84 14.15
N PHE A 382 24.75 16.35 13.06
CA PHE A 382 23.30 16.35 12.83
C PHE A 382 22.81 14.92 12.65
N LYS A 383 21.59 14.66 13.12
CA LYS A 383 20.82 13.47 12.72
C LYS A 383 19.68 13.93 11.84
N ILE A 384 19.57 13.32 10.67
CA ILE A 384 18.58 13.70 9.67
C ILE A 384 17.73 12.48 9.36
N ASP A 385 16.42 12.67 9.50
CA ASP A 385 15.43 11.71 9.10
C ASP A 385 15.01 11.99 7.66
N LEU A 386 15.03 10.95 6.84
CA LEU A 386 14.79 11.04 5.40
C LEU A 386 13.71 10.07 5.00
N GLN A 387 12.95 10.45 3.98
CA GLN A 387 11.97 9.59 3.33
C GLN A 387 12.27 9.52 1.85
N VAL A 388 12.39 8.30 1.33
CA VAL A 388 12.57 8.04 -0.09
C VAL A 388 11.37 7.26 -0.60
N LEU A 389 10.71 7.82 -1.62
CA LEU A 389 9.64 7.16 -2.34
C LEU A 389 10.21 6.53 -3.61
N ILE A 390 10.15 5.21 -3.70
CA ILE A 390 10.59 4.46 -4.89
C ILE A 390 9.41 3.72 -5.52
N HIS A 391 9.55 3.41 -6.79
CA HIS A 391 8.60 2.63 -7.56
C HIS A 391 9.37 1.69 -8.50
N VAL A 392 9.00 0.42 -8.49
CA VAL A 392 9.53 -0.56 -9.44
C VAL A 392 8.43 -0.87 -10.45
N PRO A 393 8.61 -0.48 -11.73
CA PRO A 393 7.69 -0.89 -12.80
C PRO A 393 7.63 -2.41 -12.90
N ASP A 394 6.44 -2.94 -13.15
CA ASP A 394 6.19 -4.37 -13.27
C ASP A 394 7.10 -5.04 -14.33
N THR A 395 7.17 -4.46 -15.52
CA THR A 395 8.02 -4.91 -16.64
C THR A 395 9.52 -4.93 -16.33
N LYS A 396 9.97 -4.16 -15.33
CA LYS A 396 11.39 -4.05 -14.95
C LYS A 396 11.73 -4.89 -13.71
N ALA A 397 10.72 -5.39 -12.98
CA ALA A 397 10.93 -6.15 -11.75
C ALA A 397 11.92 -7.33 -11.92
N PRO A 398 11.88 -8.13 -13.01
CA PRO A 398 12.86 -9.20 -13.18
C PRO A 398 14.30 -8.72 -13.31
N LYS A 399 14.54 -7.59 -13.99
CA LYS A 399 15.88 -7.00 -14.09
C LYS A 399 16.40 -6.57 -12.71
N VAL A 400 15.56 -5.92 -11.90
CA VAL A 400 15.89 -5.51 -10.54
C VAL A 400 16.30 -6.73 -9.70
N ILE A 401 15.51 -7.81 -9.75
CA ILE A 401 15.79 -9.04 -9.00
C ILE A 401 17.03 -9.76 -9.53
N SER A 402 17.32 -9.70 -10.84
CA SER A 402 18.55 -10.24 -11.40
C SER A 402 19.79 -9.52 -10.86
N MET A 403 19.72 -8.19 -10.74
CA MET A 403 20.84 -7.38 -10.25
C MET A 403 21.04 -7.51 -8.74
N MET A 404 19.96 -7.50 -7.96
CA MET A 404 20.01 -7.36 -6.49
C MET A 404 19.77 -8.67 -5.74
N GLY A 405 19.19 -9.67 -6.40
CA GLY A 405 18.76 -10.94 -5.81
C GLY A 405 17.42 -10.87 -5.09
N THR A 406 17.22 -9.84 -4.25
CA THR A 406 15.98 -9.56 -3.49
C THR A 406 15.74 -8.05 -3.34
N MET A 407 14.50 -7.65 -3.03
CA MET A 407 14.18 -6.24 -2.74
C MET A 407 14.87 -5.71 -1.48
N GLN A 408 15.14 -6.58 -0.51
CA GLN A 408 15.81 -6.20 0.73
C GLN A 408 17.28 -5.80 0.48
N ASN A 409 17.96 -6.48 -0.44
CA ASN A 409 19.34 -6.16 -0.81
C ASN A 409 19.43 -4.82 -1.56
N LEU A 410 18.47 -4.53 -2.45
CA LEU A 410 18.37 -3.22 -3.10
C LEU A 410 18.34 -2.07 -2.07
N VAL A 411 17.52 -2.23 -1.02
CA VAL A 411 17.39 -1.20 0.02
C VAL A 411 18.65 -1.11 0.89
N ASN A 412 19.15 -2.25 1.37
CA ASN A 412 20.25 -2.28 2.35
C ASN A 412 21.63 -1.99 1.74
N GLU A 413 21.91 -2.50 0.54
CA GLU A 413 23.25 -2.45 -0.05
C GLU A 413 23.42 -1.25 -0.97
N VAL A 414 22.40 -0.95 -1.79
CA VAL A 414 22.46 0.15 -2.76
C VAL A 414 21.90 1.43 -2.17
N LEU A 415 20.63 1.42 -1.76
CA LEU A 415 19.94 2.66 -1.41
C LEU A 415 20.47 3.29 -0.13
N GLN A 416 20.72 2.49 0.90
CA GLN A 416 21.31 2.98 2.15
C GLN A 416 22.71 3.59 1.93
N ALA A 417 23.53 3.00 1.07
CA ALA A 417 24.85 3.53 0.74
C ALA A 417 24.77 4.81 -0.11
N ALA A 418 23.91 4.81 -1.13
CA ALA A 418 23.62 5.95 -2.01
C ALA A 418 23.20 7.20 -1.22
N VAL A 419 22.16 7.05 -0.40
CA VAL A 419 21.62 8.14 0.45
C VAL A 419 22.68 8.58 1.46
N GLY A 420 23.32 7.64 2.15
CA GLY A 420 24.31 7.94 3.18
C GLY A 420 25.52 8.71 2.66
N ASN A 421 26.08 8.30 1.52
CA ASN A 421 27.26 8.95 0.94
C ASN A 421 26.95 10.39 0.49
N LEU A 422 25.86 10.57 -0.24
CA LEU A 422 25.42 11.88 -0.71
C LEU A 422 25.28 12.90 0.43
N PHE A 423 24.55 12.54 1.49
CA PHE A 423 24.30 13.46 2.60
C PHE A 423 25.57 13.73 3.40
N ARG A 424 26.43 12.73 3.63
CA ARG A 424 27.73 12.94 4.31
C ARG A 424 28.64 13.88 3.52
N ASP A 425 28.73 13.71 2.21
CA ASP A 425 29.58 14.55 1.34
C ASP A 425 29.04 15.98 1.27
N LYS A 426 27.72 16.14 1.02
CA LYS A 426 27.11 17.46 0.88
C LYS A 426 27.16 18.24 2.19
N LEU A 427 26.77 17.62 3.31
CA LEU A 427 26.78 18.27 4.62
C LEU A 427 28.21 18.57 5.08
N GLY A 428 29.18 17.69 4.79
CA GLY A 428 30.59 17.95 5.08
C GLY A 428 31.14 19.19 4.39
N SER A 429 30.60 19.55 3.23
CA SER A 429 31.01 20.74 2.47
C SER A 429 30.32 22.04 2.88
N MET A 430 29.19 21.97 3.57
CA MET A 430 28.32 23.12 3.88
C MET A 430 28.37 23.50 5.37
N GLN A 431 28.09 24.77 5.66
CA GLN A 431 27.83 25.23 7.03
C GLN A 431 26.44 24.76 7.47
N ALA A 432 26.27 24.55 8.77
CA ALA A 432 25.02 24.04 9.33
C ALA A 432 23.82 24.98 9.08
N ILE A 433 24.06 26.29 9.19
CA ILE A 433 23.04 27.32 8.99
C ILE A 433 22.56 27.34 7.53
N ASN A 434 23.51 27.29 6.59
CA ASN A 434 23.18 27.27 5.16
C ASN A 434 22.33 26.05 4.80
N PHE A 435 22.58 24.89 5.41
CA PHE A 435 21.74 23.71 5.19
C PHE A 435 20.28 23.92 5.62
N ILE A 436 20.05 24.61 6.75
CA ILE A 436 18.70 24.92 7.23
C ILE A 436 18.00 25.91 6.29
N GLU A 437 18.71 26.96 5.88
CA GLU A 437 18.18 28.00 4.98
C GLU A 437 17.91 27.46 3.57
N THR A 438 18.78 26.60 3.04
CA THR A 438 18.69 26.06 1.67
C THR A 438 18.21 24.60 1.64
N ARG A 439 17.42 24.17 2.63
CA ARG A 439 16.94 22.78 2.72
C ARG A 439 16.27 22.28 1.44
N GLN A 440 15.46 23.13 0.81
CA GLN A 440 14.74 22.78 -0.41
C GLN A 440 15.71 22.46 -1.56
N THR A 441 16.76 23.26 -1.75
CA THR A 441 17.73 23.03 -2.83
C THR A 441 18.53 21.75 -2.57
N VAL A 442 18.88 21.47 -1.31
CA VAL A 442 19.57 20.22 -0.94
C VAL A 442 18.67 19.00 -1.22
N GLN A 443 17.37 19.11 -0.95
CA GLN A 443 16.41 18.05 -1.27
C GLN A 443 16.29 17.80 -2.79
N GLU A 444 16.25 18.85 -3.61
CA GLU A 444 16.18 18.73 -5.07
C GLU A 444 17.45 18.11 -5.66
N GLU A 445 18.63 18.50 -5.16
CA GLU A 445 19.90 17.89 -5.53
C GLU A 445 19.96 16.42 -5.11
N ALA A 446 19.51 16.12 -3.89
CA ALA A 446 19.46 14.76 -3.38
C ALA A 446 18.56 13.87 -4.23
N PHE A 447 17.38 14.37 -4.61
CA PHE A 447 16.47 13.70 -5.52
C PHE A 447 17.15 13.41 -6.87
N LYS A 448 17.83 14.38 -7.48
CA LYS A 448 18.53 14.18 -8.77
C LYS A 448 19.64 13.14 -8.67
N HIS A 449 20.44 13.17 -7.60
CA HIS A 449 21.53 12.23 -7.41
C HIS A 449 21.04 10.80 -7.15
N ILE A 450 20.08 10.63 -6.23
CA ILE A 450 19.49 9.32 -5.91
C ILE A 450 18.75 8.76 -7.12
N LYS A 451 18.04 9.60 -7.89
CA LYS A 451 17.41 9.20 -9.15
C LYS A 451 18.43 8.64 -10.15
N ALA A 452 19.53 9.36 -10.39
CA ALA A 452 20.57 8.92 -11.33
C ALA A 452 21.27 7.61 -10.89
N GLN A 453 21.35 7.35 -9.58
CA GLN A 453 21.88 6.08 -9.07
C GLN A 453 20.88 4.94 -9.19
N LEU A 454 19.63 5.14 -8.79
CA LEU A 454 18.59 4.11 -8.83
C LEU A 454 18.17 3.73 -10.26
N GLU A 455 18.26 4.65 -11.21
CA GLU A 455 17.97 4.40 -12.62
C GLU A 455 18.91 3.35 -13.25
N GLN A 456 20.15 3.23 -12.76
CA GLN A 456 21.09 2.18 -13.16
C GLN A 456 20.61 0.78 -12.77
N TYR A 457 19.75 0.70 -11.75
CA TYR A 457 19.14 -0.51 -11.26
C TYR A 457 17.70 -0.67 -11.74
N GLU A 458 17.26 0.13 -12.72
CA GLU A 458 15.92 0.06 -13.30
C GLU A 458 14.79 0.41 -12.29
N VAL A 459 15.12 1.15 -11.24
CA VAL A 459 14.19 1.60 -10.18
C VAL A 459 13.87 3.08 -10.35
N GLU A 460 12.59 3.45 -10.27
CA GLU A 460 12.16 4.84 -10.39
C GLU A 460 12.08 5.53 -9.02
N THR A 461 12.75 6.66 -8.87
CA THR A 461 12.61 7.52 -7.70
C THR A 461 11.43 8.48 -7.91
N ARG A 462 10.41 8.38 -7.06
CA ARG A 462 9.24 9.28 -7.08
C ARG A 462 9.48 10.56 -6.28
N GLY A 463 10.25 10.48 -5.20
CA GLY A 463 10.56 11.64 -4.38
C GLY A 463 11.57 11.32 -3.28
N VAL A 464 12.31 12.34 -2.86
CA VAL A 464 13.18 12.30 -1.68
C VAL A 464 12.79 13.49 -0.83
N TYR A 465 12.44 13.24 0.43
CA TYR A 465 11.98 14.26 1.37
C TYR A 465 12.83 14.21 2.63
N ILE A 466 13.38 15.35 3.01
CA ILE A 466 13.94 15.51 4.36
C ILE A 466 12.73 15.66 5.29
N GLN A 467 12.66 14.95 6.41
CA GLN A 467 11.56 15.06 7.38
C GLN A 467 11.98 15.91 8.57
N ASP A 468 12.70 15.31 9.52
CA ASP A 468 13.18 15.97 10.71
C ASP A 468 14.70 16.13 10.68
N VAL A 469 15.19 17.23 11.27
CA VAL A 469 16.60 17.54 11.40
C VAL A 469 16.85 17.83 12.87
N ILE A 470 17.42 16.85 13.58
CA ILE A 470 17.77 17.01 14.99
C ILE A 470 19.05 17.84 15.06
N LEU A 471 18.88 19.09 15.46
CA LEU A 471 19.97 20.04 15.65
C LEU A 471 20.64 19.83 17.02
N PRO A 472 21.98 19.97 17.10
CA PRO A 472 22.66 20.00 18.40
C PRO A 472 22.27 21.27 19.18
N PRO A 473 22.14 21.19 20.52
CA PRO A 473 21.68 22.29 21.36
C PRO A 473 22.55 23.55 21.23
N ASP A 474 23.86 23.37 21.07
CA ASP A 474 24.83 24.47 20.93
C ASP A 474 24.54 25.35 19.70
N LEU A 475 24.14 24.73 18.57
CA LEU A 475 23.79 25.48 17.37
C LEU A 475 22.46 26.23 17.52
N VAL A 476 21.49 25.62 18.20
CA VAL A 476 20.19 26.24 18.46
C VAL A 476 20.38 27.51 19.29
N GLN A 477 21.26 27.47 20.30
CA GLN A 477 21.60 28.66 21.08
C GLN A 477 22.19 29.77 20.20
N VAL A 478 23.20 29.47 19.38
CA VAL A 478 23.85 30.45 18.49
C VAL A 478 22.86 31.05 17.48
N LEU A 479 21.98 30.23 16.90
CA LEU A 479 20.94 30.69 15.98
C LEU A 479 19.93 31.60 16.67
N THR A 480 19.53 31.24 17.90
CA THR A 480 18.60 32.03 18.70
C THR A 480 19.21 33.40 19.04
N GLU A 481 20.46 33.43 19.51
CA GLU A 481 21.19 34.67 19.81
C GLU A 481 21.34 35.56 18.57
N ARG A 482 21.67 34.97 17.41
CA ARG A 482 21.78 35.70 16.15
C ARG A 482 20.45 36.28 15.68
N GLU A 483 19.35 35.54 15.81
CA GLU A 483 18.03 36.02 15.44
C GLU A 483 17.56 37.15 16.37
N ILE A 484 17.82 37.04 17.68
CA ILE A 484 17.59 38.13 18.64
C ILE A 484 18.37 39.37 18.22
N ALA A 485 19.67 39.25 17.92
CA ALA A 485 20.49 40.38 17.48
C ALA A 485 19.97 41.01 16.17
N ASN A 486 19.53 40.20 15.19
CA ASN A 486 18.94 40.71 13.96
C ASN A 486 17.62 41.46 14.21
N GLN A 487 16.79 40.95 15.11
CA GLN A 487 15.54 41.62 15.51
C GLN A 487 15.81 42.92 16.27
N GLU A 488 16.84 42.95 17.11
CA GLU A 488 17.31 44.17 17.77
C GLU A 488 17.77 45.21 16.74
N VAL A 489 18.59 44.83 15.76
CA VAL A 489 19.03 45.74 14.67
C VAL A 489 17.84 46.32 13.92
N LYS A 490 16.88 45.48 13.51
CA LYS A 490 15.64 45.96 12.85
C LYS A 490 14.84 46.90 13.76
N THR A 491 14.77 46.60 15.05
CA THR A 491 14.09 47.45 16.04
C THR A 491 14.79 48.81 16.15
N PHE A 492 16.12 48.83 16.23
CA PHE A 492 16.91 50.06 16.26
C PHE A 492 16.79 50.87 14.96
N GLU A 493 16.80 50.23 13.79
CA GLU A 493 16.55 50.90 12.51
C GLU A 493 15.16 51.53 12.47
N MET A 494 14.13 50.80 12.90
CA MET A 494 12.76 51.33 12.98
C MET A 494 12.64 52.48 13.99
N GLN A 495 13.33 52.39 15.14
CA GLN A 495 13.42 53.49 16.11
C GLN A 495 14.10 54.71 15.51
N LYS A 496 15.19 54.53 14.77
CA LYS A 496 15.90 55.61 14.07
C LYS A 496 15.00 56.26 13.02
N ILE A 497 14.35 55.48 12.16
CA ILE A 497 13.40 55.99 11.15
C ILE A 497 12.25 56.75 11.81
N ALA A 498 11.70 56.25 12.92
CA ALA A 498 10.64 56.92 13.67
C ALA A 498 11.12 58.25 14.27
N GLN A 499 12.36 58.29 14.80
CA GLN A 499 12.95 59.49 15.36
C GLN A 499 13.28 60.52 14.29
N ASP A 500 13.83 60.10 13.14
CA ASP A 500 14.10 60.96 12.00
C ASP A 500 12.80 61.60 11.48
N LYS A 501 11.74 60.79 11.29
CA LYS A 501 10.40 61.30 10.94
C LYS A 501 9.84 62.28 11.97
N ARG A 502 10.10 62.06 13.26
CA ARG A 502 9.68 62.97 14.34
C ARG A 502 10.42 64.30 14.26
N ILE A 503 11.74 64.27 14.01
CA ILE A 503 12.55 65.48 13.81
C ILE A 503 12.05 66.28 12.60
N ASP A 504 11.75 65.61 11.48
CA ASP A 504 11.24 66.25 10.27
C ASP A 504 9.84 66.84 10.47
N MET A 505 8.97 66.14 11.21
CA MET A 505 7.66 66.66 11.61
C MET A 505 7.78 67.91 12.48
N GLU A 506 8.67 67.91 13.48
CA GLU A 506 8.92 69.08 14.34
C GLU A 506 9.49 70.27 13.55
N LYS A 507 10.43 70.04 12.63
CA LYS A 507 10.94 71.10 11.73
C LYS A 507 9.83 71.70 10.87
N SER A 508 8.99 70.85 10.27
CA SER A 508 7.87 71.28 9.43
C SER A 508 6.84 72.07 10.24
N LYS A 509 6.55 71.64 11.47
CA LYS A 509 5.67 72.36 12.39
C LYS A 509 6.25 73.72 12.79
N GLY A 510 7.54 73.79 13.12
CA GLY A 510 8.22 75.05 13.42
C GLY A 510 8.18 76.06 12.26
N THR A 511 8.36 75.60 11.01
CA THR A 511 8.20 76.47 9.84
C THR A 511 6.76 76.95 9.63
N ALA A 512 5.77 76.09 9.88
CA ALA A 512 4.36 76.45 9.77
C ALA A 512 3.91 77.43 10.86
N GLU A 513 4.42 77.29 12.10
CA GLU A 513 4.14 78.22 13.19
C GLU A 513 4.72 79.62 12.91
N ILE A 514 5.95 79.72 12.40
CA ILE A 514 6.55 81.00 11.99
C ILE A 514 5.75 81.65 10.84
N GLN A 515 5.29 80.87 9.85
CA GLN A 515 4.44 81.39 8.77
C GLN A 515 3.08 81.88 9.28
N ALA A 516 2.47 81.17 10.25
CA ALA A 516 1.23 81.61 10.88
C ALA A 516 1.41 82.92 11.66
N GLU A 517 2.56 83.12 12.31
CA GLU A 517 2.90 84.35 13.04
C GLU A 517 3.16 85.53 12.10
N LEU A 518 3.88 85.31 11.00
CA LEU A 518 4.10 86.33 9.95
C LEU A 518 2.78 86.77 9.31
N ALA A 519 1.90 85.83 8.97
CA ALA A 519 0.59 86.14 8.39
C ALA A 519 -0.29 86.96 9.36
N ARG A 520 -0.26 86.66 10.67
CA ARG A 520 -0.96 87.46 11.69
C ARG A 520 -0.44 88.89 11.78
N SER A 521 0.87 89.10 11.68
CA SER A 521 1.46 90.44 11.69
C SER A 521 1.09 91.26 10.46
N GLU A 522 1.10 90.66 9.28
CA GLU A 522 0.74 91.32 8.02
C GLU A 522 -0.73 91.76 7.99
N VAL A 523 -1.63 90.87 8.44
CA VAL A 523 -3.06 91.20 8.61
C VAL A 523 -3.24 92.30 9.65
N GLY A 524 -2.48 92.28 10.75
CA GLY A 524 -2.52 93.32 11.78
C GLY A 524 -2.11 94.71 11.28
N ILE A 525 -1.08 94.79 10.44
CA ILE A 525 -0.64 96.05 9.79
C ILE A 525 -1.73 96.56 8.84
N THR A 526 -2.34 95.65 8.07
CA THR A 526 -3.41 95.99 7.12
C THR A 526 -4.65 96.53 7.83
N ILE A 527 -5.06 95.94 8.95
CA ILE A 527 -6.19 96.43 9.77
C ILE A 527 -5.90 97.84 10.30
N LYS A 528 -4.68 98.11 10.78
CA LYS A 528 -4.32 99.45 11.28
C LYS A 528 -4.28 100.51 10.16
N SER A 529 -3.80 100.15 8.97
CA SER A 529 -3.80 101.04 7.79
C SER A 529 -5.24 101.37 7.32
N ASN A 530 -6.10 100.35 7.27
CA ASN A 530 -7.51 100.51 6.90
C ASN A 530 -8.28 101.35 7.93
N ASN A 531 -8.01 101.18 9.23
CA ASN A 531 -8.61 102.03 10.26
C ASN A 531 -8.11 103.49 10.19
N ALA A 532 -6.85 103.72 9.81
CA ALA A 532 -6.32 105.07 9.65
C ALA A 532 -6.94 105.80 8.44
N THR A 533 -7.15 105.08 7.33
CA THR A 533 -7.81 105.63 6.13
C THR A 533 -9.30 105.88 6.36
N ALA A 534 -10.01 105.00 7.08
CA ALA A 534 -11.40 105.22 7.48
C ALA A 534 -11.56 106.47 8.36
N ARG A 535 -10.69 106.65 9.37
CA ARG A 535 -10.70 107.87 10.21
C ARG A 535 -10.43 109.16 9.43
N LYS A 536 -9.59 109.10 8.40
CA LYS A 536 -9.32 110.26 7.54
C LYS A 536 -10.55 110.63 6.71
N ALA A 537 -11.24 109.64 6.15
CA ALA A 537 -12.46 109.87 5.38
C ALA A 537 -13.63 110.42 6.24
N GLU A 538 -13.76 109.97 7.49
CA GLU A 538 -14.72 110.56 8.45
C GLU A 538 -14.39 112.02 8.75
N ALA A 539 -13.12 112.33 9.03
CA ALA A 539 -12.69 113.71 9.32
C ALA A 539 -12.88 114.66 8.12
N ASP A 540 -12.61 114.18 6.91
CA ASP A 540 -12.83 114.95 5.67
C ASP A 540 -14.33 115.22 5.42
N GLY A 541 -15.19 114.22 5.68
CA GLY A 541 -16.64 114.38 5.58
C GLY A 541 -17.23 115.35 6.63
N GLU A 542 -16.70 115.33 7.84
CA GLU A 542 -17.10 116.22 8.94
C GLU A 542 -16.65 117.66 8.70
N ALA A 543 -15.46 117.87 8.09
CA ALA A 543 -15.00 119.18 7.63
C ALA A 543 -15.88 119.77 6.53
N GLU A 544 -16.33 118.95 5.56
CA GLU A 544 -17.23 119.40 4.49
C GLU A 544 -18.62 119.76 5.03
N PHE A 545 -19.13 118.99 6.00
CA PHE A 545 -20.39 119.29 6.69
C PHE A 545 -20.33 120.62 7.46
N ILE A 546 -19.26 120.85 8.22
CA ILE A 546 -19.05 122.11 8.97
C ILE A 546 -18.93 123.30 8.02
N SER A 547 -18.20 123.15 6.89
CA SER A 547 -18.04 124.21 5.89
C SER A 547 -19.37 124.61 5.24
N LYS A 548 -20.18 123.66 4.78
CA LYS A 548 -21.49 123.94 4.18
C LYS A 548 -22.47 124.56 5.18
N THR A 549 -22.43 124.11 6.43
CA THR A 549 -23.27 124.67 7.51
C THR A 549 -22.85 126.10 7.88
N GLY A 550 -21.54 126.40 7.87
CA GLY A 550 -21.01 127.74 8.07
C GLY A 550 -21.39 128.71 6.95
N ALA A 551 -21.34 128.26 5.69
CA ALA A 551 -21.77 129.06 4.54
C ALA A 551 -23.27 129.39 4.58
N ALA A 552 -24.12 128.44 5.00
CA ALA A 552 -25.56 128.65 5.15
C ALA A 552 -25.89 129.67 6.26
N LYS A 553 -25.26 129.56 7.43
CA LYS A 553 -25.42 130.54 8.53
C LYS A 553 -24.94 131.94 8.15
N ALA A 554 -23.86 132.05 7.37
CA ALA A 554 -23.40 133.34 6.88
C ALA A 554 -24.38 134.00 5.90
N ALA A 555 -25.06 133.21 5.06
CA ALA A 555 -26.09 133.71 4.16
C ALA A 555 -27.35 134.19 4.92
N GLU A 556 -27.77 133.45 5.96
CA GLU A 556 -28.89 133.80 6.84
C GLU A 556 -28.63 135.11 7.58
N VAL A 557 -27.47 135.25 8.23
CA VAL A 557 -27.10 136.49 8.96
C VAL A 557 -27.02 137.69 8.01
N ARG A 558 -26.51 137.50 6.79
CA ARG A 558 -26.43 138.57 5.79
C ARG A 558 -27.82 139.00 5.31
N ALA A 559 -28.76 138.06 5.14
CA ALA A 559 -30.14 138.35 4.76
C ALA A 559 -30.91 139.09 5.87
N VAL A 560 -30.77 138.65 7.13
CA VAL A 560 -31.37 139.34 8.29
C VAL A 560 -30.76 140.73 8.49
N GLY A 561 -29.45 140.88 8.30
CA GLY A 561 -28.78 142.18 8.38
C GLY A 561 -29.27 143.18 7.32
N LEU A 562 -29.46 142.73 6.08
CA LEU A 562 -30.04 143.55 5.01
C LEU A 562 -31.51 143.90 5.28
N ALA A 563 -32.32 142.96 5.76
CA ALA A 563 -33.72 143.20 6.10
C ALA A 563 -33.87 144.21 7.26
N ASN A 564 -33.01 144.13 8.28
CA ASN A 564 -32.98 145.09 9.38
C ASN A 564 -32.54 146.48 8.91
N ALA A 565 -31.53 146.57 8.04
CA ALA A 565 -31.11 147.85 7.46
C ALA A 565 -32.23 148.51 6.63
N GLU A 566 -32.97 147.72 5.85
CA GLU A 566 -34.10 148.20 5.05
C GLU A 566 -35.30 148.62 5.93
N ALA A 567 -35.54 147.92 7.05
CA ALA A 567 -36.52 148.30 8.05
C ALA A 567 -36.13 149.60 8.78
N TYR A 568 -34.85 149.79 9.13
CA TYR A 568 -34.34 151.03 9.70
C TYR A 568 -34.52 152.21 8.75
N GLN A 569 -34.19 152.03 7.46
CA GLN A 569 -34.37 153.08 6.45
C GLN A 569 -35.84 153.53 6.37
N LYS A 570 -36.78 152.57 6.31
CA LYS A 570 -38.23 152.87 6.28
C LYS A 570 -38.76 153.48 7.58
N GLN A 571 -38.21 153.09 8.74
CA GLN A 571 -38.57 153.71 10.03
C GLN A 571 -38.11 155.17 10.11
N VAL A 572 -36.94 155.49 9.55
CA VAL A 572 -36.41 156.87 9.51
C VAL A 572 -37.25 157.75 8.59
N ASP A 573 -37.66 157.24 7.42
CA ASP A 573 -38.49 157.98 6.46
C ASP A 573 -39.91 158.28 6.99
N ALA A 574 -40.45 157.45 7.88
CA ALA A 574 -41.81 157.63 8.41
C ALA A 574 -41.91 158.51 9.66
N LEU A 575 -40.85 158.64 10.47
CA LEU A 575 -40.92 159.24 11.82
C LEU A 575 -40.00 160.45 12.06
N GLY A 576 -39.06 160.75 11.16
CA GLY A 576 -38.12 161.89 11.32
C GLY A 576 -37.07 161.68 12.43
N GLN A 577 -35.96 162.42 12.38
CA GLN A 577 -34.72 162.13 13.12
C GLN A 577 -34.76 162.28 14.67
N GLY A 578 -35.81 162.89 15.23
CA GLY A 578 -35.90 163.19 16.67
C GLY A 578 -36.40 162.05 17.56
N PRO A 579 -37.51 161.35 17.23
CA PRO A 579 -38.10 160.34 18.13
C PRO A 579 -37.50 158.92 18.01
N THR A 580 -36.65 158.66 17.02
CA THR A 580 -36.15 157.30 16.66
C THR A 580 -35.08 156.76 17.62
N THR A 581 -34.41 157.64 18.37
CA THR A 581 -33.40 157.25 19.38
C THR A 581 -34.04 156.72 20.67
N LEU A 582 -35.25 157.16 21.02
CA LEU A 582 -35.92 156.72 22.25
C LEU A 582 -36.56 155.33 22.12
N VAL A 583 -37.11 154.99 20.94
CA VAL A 583 -37.74 153.68 20.69
C VAL A 583 -36.70 152.55 20.59
N ASN A 584 -35.54 152.82 19.97
CA ASN A 584 -34.46 151.83 19.87
C ASN A 584 -33.71 151.59 21.19
N ALA A 585 -33.66 152.58 22.07
CA ALA A 585 -33.12 152.41 23.42
C ALA A 585 -34.02 151.50 24.28
N ILE A 586 -35.35 151.63 24.15
CA ILE A 586 -36.31 150.81 24.91
C ILE A 586 -36.40 149.37 24.37
N SER A 587 -36.28 149.14 23.05
CA SER A 587 -36.28 147.78 22.48
C SER A 587 -35.02 146.97 22.80
N SER A 588 -33.86 147.63 22.88
CA SER A 588 -32.58 146.99 23.21
C SER A 588 -32.48 146.59 24.70
N LEU A 589 -33.20 147.30 25.58
CA LEU A 589 -33.33 146.97 27.02
C LEU A 589 -34.35 145.84 27.29
N SER A 590 -35.27 145.55 26.36
CA SER A 590 -36.26 144.47 26.49
C SER A 590 -35.77 143.10 26.05
N ASN A 591 -34.70 143.03 25.22
CA ASN A 591 -34.21 141.78 24.61
C ASN A 591 -32.93 141.22 25.28
N SER A 592 -32.41 141.83 26.35
CA SER A 592 -31.29 141.27 27.12
C SER A 592 -31.80 140.47 28.34
N SER A 593 -32.02 139.17 28.16
CA SER A 593 -32.37 138.24 29.23
C SER A 593 -31.14 137.75 30.02
N VAL A 594 -30.44 138.65 30.72
CA VAL A 594 -29.34 138.27 31.65
C VAL A 594 -29.71 138.68 33.09
N PRO A 595 -30.09 137.73 33.96
CA PRO A 595 -30.36 138.01 35.38
C PRO A 595 -29.07 138.03 36.22
N PHE A 596 -28.90 139.07 37.04
CA PHE A 596 -27.81 139.23 38.03
C PHE A 596 -28.36 139.09 39.46
N MET A 597 -28.06 137.99 40.15
CA MET A 597 -27.84 137.92 41.61
C MET A 597 -27.07 136.63 41.96
N PRO A 598 -26.13 136.66 42.93
CA PRO A 598 -25.35 135.49 43.33
C PRO A 598 -26.06 134.70 44.43
N ASN A 599 -25.92 133.37 44.46
CA ASN A 599 -26.19 132.60 45.67
C ASN A 599 -25.22 131.42 45.81
N ILE A 600 -24.53 131.48 46.94
CA ILE A 600 -23.83 130.41 47.63
C ILE A 600 -24.93 129.57 48.31
N LEU A 601 -24.88 128.24 48.30
CA LEU A 601 -25.16 127.45 49.50
C LEU A 601 -24.68 125.99 49.37
N VAL A 602 -24.13 125.55 50.50
CA VAL A 602 -23.49 124.29 50.85
C VAL A 602 -24.53 123.28 51.37
N THR A 603 -24.09 122.01 51.49
CA THR A 603 -24.61 120.92 52.36
C THR A 603 -25.66 120.02 51.69
N GLY A 604 -25.57 118.68 51.67
CA GLY A 604 -24.62 117.72 52.23
C GLY A 604 -25.34 116.37 52.44
N GLY A 605 -24.59 115.26 52.40
CA GLY A 605 -24.87 114.12 53.28
C GLY A 605 -25.47 112.84 52.71
N SER A 606 -24.59 111.83 52.61
CA SER A 606 -24.77 110.42 52.99
C SER A 606 -25.45 109.42 52.04
N GLY A 607 -24.84 108.23 51.93
CA GLY A 607 -25.45 107.06 51.30
C GLY A 607 -24.46 105.99 50.82
N GLN A 608 -23.93 105.21 51.76
CA GLN A 608 -22.98 104.10 51.62
C GLN A 608 -23.65 102.79 51.17
N GLY A 609 -22.91 101.95 50.43
CA GLY A 609 -22.88 100.48 50.57
C GLY A 609 -23.88 99.65 49.76
N GLY A 610 -23.35 98.68 49.01
CA GLY A 610 -24.11 97.62 48.33
C GLY A 610 -23.41 97.12 47.07
#